data_AF-A0A0N4XB69-F1
#
_entry.id   AF-A0A0N4XB69-F1
#
_cell.length_a   1.000
_cell.length_b   1.000
_cell.length_c   1.000
_cell.angle_alpha   90.00
_cell.angle_beta   90.00
_cell.angle_gamma   90.00
#
_symmetry.space_group_name_H-M   'P 1'
#
loop_
_entity.id
_entity.type
_entity.pdbx_description
1 polymer ?
#
loop_
_entity_poly.entity_id
_entity_poly.type
_entity_poly.pdbx_seq_one_letter_code
_entity_poly.pdbx_strand_id
1 'polypeptide(L)'
;MPVVLKPAFFVNTSDPIYKSRDPNQAGEKGASVNVDKNKLSPEDNKKYDLGFQNNAFNQYASDMISIHRTLPEILDQECLTEKYHDDLPDTSVVVCFHNEA
;
A
#
# COMPACT_ATOMS: atom_id res chain seq x y z
N MET A 1 8.92 27.66 -22.12
CA MET A 1 8.11 26.53 -21.61
C MET A 1 7.45 26.99 -20.32
N PRO A 2 6.13 26.86 -20.16
CA PRO A 2 5.48 27.26 -18.91
C PRO A 2 5.97 26.35 -17.79
N VAL A 3 6.46 26.95 -16.71
CA VAL A 3 6.84 26.23 -15.48
C VAL A 3 5.54 25.79 -14.82
N VAL A 4 5.19 24.52 -14.97
CA VAL A 4 4.08 23.91 -14.24
C VAL A 4 4.53 23.77 -12.80
N LEU A 5 3.93 24.54 -11.89
CA LEU A 5 4.18 24.42 -10.46
C LEU A 5 3.77 23.01 -10.02
N LYS A 6 4.73 22.23 -9.50
CA LYS A 6 4.43 20.90 -8.95
C LYS A 6 3.37 21.07 -7.87
N PRO A 7 2.25 20.31 -7.90
CA PRO A 7 1.28 20.36 -6.83
C PRO A 7 1.97 20.04 -5.50
N ALA A 8 1.70 20.86 -4.49
CA ALA A 8 2.20 20.64 -3.15
C ALA A 8 1.48 19.41 -2.56
N PHE A 9 2.19 18.28 -2.52
CA PHE A 9 1.75 17.10 -1.79
C PHE A 9 2.00 17.33 -0.30
N PHE A 10 0.92 17.58 0.44
CA PHE A 10 0.97 17.67 1.89
C PHE A 10 0.75 16.26 2.48
N VAL A 11 1.84 15.62 2.91
CA VAL A 11 1.78 14.33 3.59
C VAL A 11 1.49 14.56 5.06
N ASN A 12 0.36 14.08 5.55
CA ASN A 12 0.09 14.04 6.99
C ASN A 12 0.71 12.78 7.59
N THR A 13 1.94 12.89 8.08
CA THR A 13 2.67 11.75 8.68
C THR A 13 2.05 11.22 9.97
N SER A 14 1.06 11.93 10.54
CA SER A 14 0.31 11.46 11.72
C SER A 14 -0.86 10.55 11.34
N ASP A 15 -1.19 10.43 10.06
CA ASP A 15 -2.23 9.52 9.60
C ASP A 15 -1.84 8.05 9.88
N PRO A 16 -2.75 7.21 10.40
CA PRO A 16 -2.52 5.79 10.62
C PRO A 16 -1.88 5.05 9.44
N ILE A 17 -2.13 5.44 8.18
CA ILE A 17 -1.56 4.79 6.99
C ILE A 17 -0.03 4.90 6.92
N TYR A 18 0.57 5.90 7.58
CA TYR A 18 2.03 6.13 7.61
C TYR A 18 2.70 5.51 8.84
N LYS A 19 1.95 4.82 9.73
CA LYS A 19 2.57 4.07 10.83
C LYS A 19 3.58 3.07 10.26
N SER A 20 4.74 2.95 10.90
CA SER A 20 5.81 2.06 10.47
C SER A 20 6.40 1.35 11.68
N ARG A 21 6.95 0.15 11.46
CA ARG A 21 7.62 -0.69 12.47
C ARG A 21 6.72 -1.18 13.61
N ASP A 22 5.40 -1.16 13.43
CA ASP A 22 4.47 -1.80 14.36
C ASP A 22 4.25 -3.26 13.91
N PRO A 23 4.74 -4.26 14.65
CA PRO A 23 4.58 -5.67 14.26
C PRO A 23 3.12 -6.16 14.33
N ASN A 24 2.23 -5.42 15.00
CA ASN A 24 0.82 -5.80 15.19
C ASN A 24 -0.13 -5.00 14.27
N GLN A 25 0.40 -4.16 13.38
CA GLN A 25 -0.43 -3.42 12.44
C GLN A 25 -1.15 -4.36 11.47
N ALA A 26 -2.30 -3.91 10.96
CA ALA A 26 -3.07 -4.69 10.01
C ALA A 26 -2.24 -5.02 8.75
N GLY A 27 -2.25 -6.29 8.37
CA GLY A 27 -1.57 -6.78 7.17
C GLY A 27 -0.07 -7.04 7.32
N GLU A 28 0.54 -6.78 8.48
CA GLU A 28 1.99 -6.90 8.64
C GLU A 28 2.53 -8.28 8.24
N LYS A 29 3.70 -8.30 7.59
CA LYS A 29 4.26 -9.51 6.96
C LYS A 29 3.31 -10.18 5.95
N GLY A 30 2.45 -9.39 5.30
CA GLY A 30 1.48 -9.89 4.33
C GLY A 30 0.35 -10.72 4.95
N ALA A 31 0.10 -10.60 6.25
CA ALA A 31 -1.03 -11.26 6.90
C ALA A 31 -2.37 -10.80 6.30
N SER A 32 -3.37 -11.67 6.32
CA SER A 32 -4.70 -11.31 5.83
C SER A 32 -5.39 -10.34 6.78
N VAL A 33 -6.09 -9.35 6.21
CA VAL A 33 -6.97 -8.45 6.95
C VAL A 33 -8.41 -8.82 6.61
N ASN A 34 -9.07 -9.51 7.54
CA ASN A 34 -10.47 -9.92 7.38
C ASN A 34 -11.39 -8.87 8.00
N VAL A 35 -12.25 -8.28 7.17
CA VAL A 35 -13.24 -7.29 7.59
C VAL A 35 -14.61 -7.94 7.70
N ASP A 36 -15.11 -8.10 8.92
CA ASP A 36 -16.46 -8.59 9.17
C ASP A 36 -17.48 -7.44 9.07
N LYS A 37 -18.18 -7.37 7.93
CA LYS A 37 -19.19 -6.34 7.66
C LYS A 37 -20.29 -6.26 8.73
N ASN A 38 -20.60 -7.36 9.42
CA ASN A 38 -21.66 -7.35 10.43
C ASN A 38 -21.25 -6.65 11.72
N LYS A 39 -19.95 -6.46 11.94
CA LYS A 39 -19.39 -5.77 13.11
C LYS A 39 -19.04 -4.31 12.84
N LEU A 40 -19.13 -3.87 11.58
CA LEU A 40 -18.87 -2.48 11.22
C LEU A 40 -20.02 -1.57 11.64
N SER A 41 -19.67 -0.35 12.00
CA SER A 41 -20.65 0.73 12.13
C SER A 41 -21.36 0.96 10.78
N PRO A 42 -22.58 1.54 10.75
CA PRO A 42 -23.23 1.90 9.49
C PRO A 42 -22.38 2.83 8.61
N GLU A 43 -21.59 3.70 9.23
CA GLU A 43 -20.69 4.63 8.56
C GLU A 43 -19.53 3.91 7.88
N ASP A 44 -18.89 2.97 8.58
CA ASP A 44 -17.77 2.20 8.04
C ASP A 44 -18.22 1.17 7.00
N ASN A 45 -19.41 0.58 7.15
CA ASN A 45 -20.01 -0.25 6.10
C ASN A 45 -20.19 0.53 4.80
N LYS A 46 -20.62 1.79 4.89
CA LYS A 46 -20.74 2.67 3.72
C LYS A 46 -19.39 2.96 3.07
N LYS A 47 -18.32 3.18 3.86
CA LYS A 47 -16.95 3.34 3.34
C LYS A 47 -16.48 2.07 2.63
N TYR A 48 -16.71 0.91 3.24
CA TYR A 48 -16.43 -0.39 2.64
C TYR A 48 -17.09 -0.53 1.27
N ASP A 49 -18.41 -0.32 1.19
CA ASP A 49 -19.17 -0.51 -0.05
C ASP A 49 -18.77 0.49 -1.13
N LEU A 50 -18.57 1.76 -0.77
CA LEU A 50 -18.11 2.79 -1.70
C LEU A 50 -16.70 2.53 -2.22
N GLY A 51 -15.78 2.12 -1.34
CA GLY A 51 -14.42 1.77 -1.73
C GLY A 51 -14.38 0.59 -2.71
N PHE A 52 -15.25 -0.41 -2.49
CA PHE A 52 -15.40 -1.52 -3.42
C PHE A 52 -16.02 -1.10 -4.76
N GLN A 53 -17.02 -0.22 -4.72
CA GLN A 53 -17.65 0.33 -5.93
C GLN A 53 -16.68 1.15 -6.78
N ASN A 54 -15.81 1.95 -6.16
CA ASN A 54 -14.92 2.86 -6.85
C ASN A 54 -13.69 2.16 -7.44
N ASN A 55 -13.15 1.16 -6.72
CA ASN A 55 -11.84 0.59 -7.06
C ASN A 55 -11.88 -0.91 -7.40
N ALA A 56 -13.04 -1.57 -7.28
CA ALA A 56 -13.22 -3.01 -7.50
C ALA A 56 -12.33 -3.92 -6.61
N PHE A 57 -11.78 -3.37 -5.52
CA PHE A 57 -11.11 -4.10 -4.44
C PHE A 57 -11.51 -3.50 -3.08
N ASN A 58 -11.16 -4.19 -2.00
CA ASN A 58 -11.47 -3.76 -0.64
C ASN A 58 -10.56 -2.59 -0.20
N GLN A 59 -10.84 -1.37 -0.67
CA GLN A 59 -10.13 -0.16 -0.26
C GLN A 59 -10.16 0.01 1.26
N TYR A 60 -11.28 -0.27 1.92
CA TYR A 60 -11.38 -0.16 3.37
C TYR A 60 -10.34 -1.04 4.09
N ALA A 61 -10.06 -2.24 3.59
CA ALA A 61 -8.95 -3.04 4.11
C ALA A 61 -7.58 -2.45 3.76
N SER A 62 -7.41 -1.93 2.54
CA SER A 62 -6.18 -1.26 2.11
C SER A 62 -5.83 -0.07 3.01
N ASP A 63 -6.81 0.76 3.35
CA ASP A 63 -6.63 1.96 4.19
C ASP A 63 -6.27 1.63 5.64
N MET A 64 -6.55 0.40 6.11
CA MET A 64 -6.08 -0.05 7.42
C MET A 64 -4.62 -0.52 7.39
N ILE A 65 -4.11 -0.88 6.21
CA ILE A 65 -2.78 -1.43 6.00
C ILE A 65 -1.80 -0.29 5.77
N SER A 66 -0.69 -0.29 6.50
CA SER A 66 0.37 0.71 6.32
C SER A 66 0.96 0.68 4.91
N ILE A 67 1.27 1.84 4.35
CA ILE A 67 2.03 1.94 3.09
C ILE A 67 3.51 1.50 3.25
N HIS A 68 3.96 1.33 4.49
CA HIS A 68 5.29 0.84 4.86
C HIS A 68 5.28 -0.60 5.41
N ARG A 69 4.20 -1.35 5.17
CA ARG A 69 4.04 -2.74 5.62
C ARG A 69 5.13 -3.65 5.07
N THR A 70 5.61 -4.59 5.88
CA THR A 70 6.57 -5.60 5.43
C THR A 70 5.90 -6.79 4.74
N LEU A 71 6.73 -7.61 4.10
CA LEU A 71 6.35 -8.87 3.48
C LEU A 71 7.16 -10.02 4.09
N PRO A 72 6.64 -11.26 4.05
CA PRO A 72 7.42 -12.40 4.49
C PRO A 72 8.53 -12.69 3.46
N GLU A 73 9.66 -13.18 3.94
CA GLU A 73 10.72 -13.67 3.06
C GLU A 73 10.28 -15.00 2.45
N ILE A 74 9.98 -15.00 1.15
CA ILE A 74 9.56 -16.18 0.37
C ILE A 74 10.57 -16.54 -0.72
N LEU A 75 11.79 -16.04 -0.60
CA LEU A 75 12.85 -16.25 -1.58
C LEU A 75 13.39 -17.67 -1.45
N ASP A 76 13.66 -18.29 -2.59
CA ASP A 76 14.44 -19.53 -2.62
C ASP A 76 15.86 -19.26 -2.11
N GLN A 77 16.47 -20.24 -1.44
CA GLN A 77 17.83 -20.10 -0.91
C GLN A 77 18.85 -19.85 -2.02
N GLU A 78 18.62 -20.39 -3.22
CA GLU A 78 19.50 -20.17 -4.37
C GLU A 78 19.51 -18.69 -4.78
N CYS A 79 18.36 -17.99 -4.71
CA CYS A 79 18.27 -16.57 -5.03
C CYS A 79 19.13 -15.68 -4.13
N LEU A 80 19.42 -16.11 -2.89
CA LEU A 80 20.27 -15.37 -1.96
C LEU A 80 21.76 -15.44 -2.33
N THR A 81 22.13 -16.45 -3.13
CA THR A 81 23.52 -16.70 -3.54
C THR A 81 23.82 -16.32 -4.99
N GLU A 82 22.79 -15.90 -5.73
CA GLU A 82 22.94 -15.45 -7.10
C GLU A 82 23.84 -14.22 -7.19
N LYS A 83 24.74 -14.21 -8.18
CA LYS A 83 25.69 -13.13 -8.37
C LYS A 83 25.29 -12.29 -9.57
N TYR A 84 25.02 -11.02 -9.31
CA TYR A 84 24.73 -10.04 -10.36
C TYR A 84 26.01 -9.31 -10.79
N HIS A 85 25.95 -8.68 -11.97
CA HIS A 85 27.00 -7.78 -12.41
C HIS A 85 27.05 -6.52 -11.54
N ASP A 86 28.24 -5.95 -11.36
CA ASP A 86 28.43 -4.73 -10.56
C ASP A 86 27.89 -3.47 -11.28
N ASP A 87 27.82 -3.50 -12.61
CA ASP A 87 27.42 -2.41 -13.50
C ASP A 87 25.97 -2.57 -13.97
N LEU A 88 25.03 -2.73 -13.03
CA LEU A 88 23.61 -2.76 -13.36
C LEU A 88 23.17 -1.42 -13.98
N PRO A 89 22.41 -1.45 -15.09
CA PRO A 89 21.94 -0.22 -15.72
C PRO A 89 20.88 0.46 -14.84
N ASP A 90 20.84 1.79 -14.92
CA ASP A 90 19.76 2.56 -14.33
C ASP A 90 18.41 2.17 -14.94
N THR A 91 17.37 2.21 -14.10
CA THR A 91 15.99 1.95 -14.53
C THR A 91 15.08 3.10 -14.19
N SER A 92 14.09 3.35 -15.05
CA SER A 92 13.02 4.30 -14.80
C SER A 92 11.77 3.55 -14.37
N VAL A 93 11.25 3.84 -13.18
CA VAL A 93 9.97 3.33 -12.71
C VAL A 93 8.88 4.33 -13.08
N VAL A 94 8.03 3.96 -14.05
CA VAL A 94 6.91 4.79 -14.51
C VAL A 94 5.60 4.14 -14.07
N VAL A 95 4.87 4.82 -13.19
CA VAL A 95 3.57 4.36 -12.68
C VAL A 95 2.47 5.25 -13.23
N CYS A 96 1.69 4.72 -14.17
CA CYS A 96 0.50 5.38 -14.71
C CYS A 96 -0.72 4.91 -13.94
N PHE A 97 -1.57 5.85 -13.51
CA PHE A 97 -2.81 5.53 -12.81
C PHE A 97 -3.95 6.43 -13.29
N HIS A 98 -5.18 5.94 -13.12
CA HIS A 98 -6.39 6.72 -13.31
C HIS A 98 -7.32 6.43 -12.13
N ASN A 99 -7.53 7.45 -11.28
CA ASN A 99 -8.35 7.34 -10.07
C ASN A 99 -7.95 6.15 -9.17
N GLU A 100 -6.65 5.94 -8.95
CA GLU A 100 -6.18 5.01 -7.91
C GLU A 100 -6.63 5.49 -6.52
N ALA A 101 -6.82 4.54 -5.61
CA ALA A 101 -7.31 4.75 -4.25
C ALA A 101 -6.33 5.53 -3.36
#